data_AF-X7ZX66-F1
#
_entry.id   AF-X7ZX66-F1
#
_cell.length_a   1.000
_cell.length_b   1.000
_cell.length_c   1.000
_cell.angle_alpha   90.00
_cell.angle_beta   90.00
_cell.angle_gamma   90.00
#
_symmetry.space_group_name_H-M   'P 1'
#
loop_
_entity.id
_entity.type
_entity.pdbx_description
1 polymer ?
#
loop_
_entity_poly.entity_id
_entity_poly.type
_entity_poly.pdbx_seq_one_letter_code
_entity_poly.pdbx_strand_id
1 'polypeptide(L)' 'MTKIYADAGLDGSKETIAYCRIGERSSHTWFVLRELLGHRNVKNYDGSWTEYGSLVGVPIELGS' A
#
# COMPACT_ATOMS: atom_id res chain seq x y z
N MET A 1 1.26 12.90 -11.48
CA MET A 1 1.23 11.66 -10.67
C MET A 1 0.99 11.90 -9.18
N THR A 2 1.59 12.91 -8.54
CA THR A 2 1.39 13.15 -7.09
C THR A 2 -0.05 13.48 -6.69
N LYS A 3 -0.80 14.18 -7.56
CA LYS A 3 -2.17 14.62 -7.28
C LYS A 3 -3.13 13.48 -6.93
N ILE A 4 -3.07 12.36 -7.65
CA ILE A 4 -3.99 11.23 -7.40
C ILE A 4 -3.78 10.59 -6.02
N TYR A 5 -2.54 10.56 -5.52
CA TYR A 5 -2.22 10.04 -4.20
C TYR A 5 -2.57 11.04 -3.10
N ALA A 6 -2.33 12.32 -3.33
CA ALA A 6 -2.69 13.39 -2.40
C ALA A 6 -4.21 13.52 -2.24
N ASP A 7 -4.97 13.50 -3.35
CA ASP A 7 -6.44 13.55 -3.33
C ASP A 7 -7.05 12.33 -2.64
N ALA A 8 -6.35 11.18 -2.64
CA ALA A 8 -6.72 9.97 -1.91
C ALA A 8 -6.28 9.97 -0.42
N GLY A 9 -5.68 11.07 0.06
CA GLY A 9 -5.31 11.23 1.46
C GLY A 9 -3.94 10.66 1.85
N LEU A 10 -3.04 10.41 0.90
CA LEU A 10 -1.68 9.97 1.22
C LEU A 10 -0.94 11.05 2.01
N ASP A 11 -0.63 10.74 3.27
CA ASP A 11 0.16 11.57 4.17
C ASP A 11 1.66 11.31 3.95
N GLY A 12 2.33 12.22 3.25
CA GLY A 12 3.77 12.10 2.94
C GLY A 12 4.71 12.16 4.15
N SER A 13 4.21 12.49 5.35
CA SER A 13 4.99 12.46 6.60
C SER A 13 5.07 11.07 7.22
N LYS A 14 4.21 10.14 6.80
CA LYS A 14 4.13 8.77 7.33
C LYS A 14 4.83 7.77 6.42
N GLU A 15 5.29 6.69 7.04
CA GLU A 15 5.70 5.50 6.29
C GLU A 15 4.48 4.88 5.58
N THR A 16 4.71 4.29 4.42
CA THR A 16 3.63 3.76 3.56
C THR A 16 3.85 2.28 3.27
N ILE A 17 2.77 1.50 3.29
CA ILE A 17 2.77 0.09 2.89
C ILE A 17 1.78 -0.07 1.74
N ALA A 18 2.24 -0.55 0.60
CA ALA A 18 1.38 -0.90 -0.54
C ALA A 18 1.06 -2.40 -0.49
N TYR A 19 -0.21 -2.76 -0.74
CA TYR A 19 -0.67 -4.15 -0.79
C TYR A 19 -1.77 -4.32 -1.86
N CYS A 20 -1.99 -5.56 -2.31
CA CYS A 20 -3.10 -5.91 -3.20
C CYS A 20 -3.66 -7.29 -2.84
N ARG A 21 -3.67 -8.25 -3.78
CA ARG A 21 -4.08 -9.64 -3.54
C ARG A 21 -2.89 -10.56 -3.28
N ILE A 22 -1.87 -10.53 -4.15
CA ILE A 22 -0.64 -11.37 -4.07
C ILE A 22 0.64 -10.57 -4.37
N GLY A 23 0.66 -9.27 -4.07
CA GLY A 23 1.85 -8.44 -4.20
C GLY A 23 2.20 -7.95 -5.62
N GLU A 24 1.54 -8.45 -6.68
CA GLU A 24 1.95 -8.18 -8.07
C GLU A 24 1.62 -6.75 -8.48
N ARG A 25 0.39 -6.31 -8.22
CA ARG A 25 -0.04 -4.93 -8.52
C ARG A 25 0.53 -3.90 -7.54
N SER A 26 0.72 -4.29 -6.28
CA SER A 26 1.28 -3.39 -5.27
C SER A 26 2.77 -3.11 -5.50
N SER A 27 3.50 -4.01 -6.18
CA SER A 27 4.87 -3.73 -6.63
C SER A 27 4.96 -2.52 -7.58
N HIS A 28 3.98 -2.37 -8.48
CA HIS A 28 3.90 -1.24 -9.39
C HIS A 28 3.64 0.08 -8.63
N THR A 29 2.67 0.08 -7.71
CA THR A 29 2.39 1.25 -6.87
C THR A 29 3.56 1.60 -5.95
N TRP A 30 4.21 0.60 -5.36
CA TRP A 30 5.41 0.77 -4.56
C TRP A 30 6.52 1.46 -5.36
N PHE A 31 6.77 1.01 -6.60
CA PHE A 31 7.78 1.61 -7.48
C PHE A 31 7.45 3.07 -7.78
N VAL A 32 6.19 3.38 -8.09
CA VAL A 32 5.74 4.77 -8.30
C VAL A 32 6.01 5.63 -7.06
N LEU A 33 5.58 5.19 -5.88
CA LEU A 33 5.73 5.98 -4.65
C LEU A 33 7.20 6.17 -4.26
N ARG A 34 8.00 5.11 -4.37
CA ARG A 34 9.40 5.11 -3.93
C ARG A 34 10.34 5.74 -4.94
N GLU A 35 10.34 5.19 -6.16
CA GLU A 35 11.36 5.48 -7.17
C GLU A 35 11.01 6.74 -7.98
N LEU A 36 9.72 7.01 -8.21
CA LEU A 36 9.29 8.15 -9.03
C LEU A 36 8.89 9.37 -8.20
N LEU A 37 8.24 9.17 -7.05
CA LEU A 37 7.77 10.25 -6.17
C LEU A 37 8.70 10.50 -4.97
N GLY A 38 9.72 9.67 -4.76
CA GLY A 38 10.79 9.91 -3.80
C GLY A 38 10.41 9.65 -2.32
N HIS A 39 9.30 8.96 -2.05
CA HIS A 39 8.96 8.56 -0.69
C HIS A 39 9.95 7.48 -0.22
N ARG A 40 10.77 7.81 0.79
CA ARG A 40 11.89 6.94 1.20
C ARG A 40 11.46 5.66 1.92
N ASN A 41 10.38 5.76 2.69
CA ASN A 41 9.90 4.69 3.58
C ASN A 41 8.61 4.07 3.05
N VAL A 42 8.70 3.47 1.86
CA VAL A 42 7.60 2.72 1.25
C VAL A 42 7.99 1.24 1.19
N LYS A 43 7.13 0.36 1.73
CA LYS A 43 7.28 -1.10 1.68
C LYS A 43 6.20 -1.72 0.79
N ASN A 44 6.54 -2.79 0.09
CA ASN A 44 5.56 -3.64 -0.57
C ASN A 44 5.24 -4.82 0.35
N TYR A 45 3.97 -5.04 0.67
CA TYR A 45 3.54 -6.21 1.43
C TYR A 45 3.10 -7.31 0.46
N ASP A 46 3.98 -8.27 0.23
CA ASP A 46 3.85 -9.32 -0.77
C ASP A 46 2.75 -10.34 -0.44
N GLY A 47 2.64 -10.76 0.84
CA GLY A 47 1.55 -11.63 1.29
C GLY A 47 0.16 -11.04 1.05
N SER A 48 0.05 -9.70 1.11
CA SER A 48 -1.11 -8.95 0.67
C SER A 48 -2.41 -9.47 1.31
N TRP A 49 -3.57 -9.27 0.68
CA TRP A 49 -4.84 -9.72 1.24
C TRP A 49 -4.98 -11.24 1.32
N THR A 50 -4.30 -12.01 0.47
CA THR A 50 -4.37 -13.48 0.53
C THR A 50 -3.81 -13.99 1.85
N GLU A 51 -2.71 -13.42 2.32
CA GLU A 51 -2.17 -13.70 3.65
C GLU A 51 -3.03 -13.06 4.75
N TYR A 52 -3.23 -11.73 4.70
CA TYR A 52 -3.89 -11.00 5.80
C TYR A 52 -5.32 -11.50 6.05
N GLY A 53 -6.10 -11.72 4.99
CA GLY A 53 -7.48 -12.22 5.09
C GLY A 53 -7.58 -13.66 5.58
N SER A 54 -6.46 -14.39 5.66
CA SER A 54 -6.39 -15.76 6.21
C SER A 54 -5.89 -15.82 7.65
N LEU A 55 -5.39 -14.70 8.20
CA LEU A 55 -4.89 -14.65 9.58
C LEU A 55 -6.06 -14.66 10.58
N VAL A 56 -5.90 -15.44 11.65
CA VAL A 56 -6.90 -15.51 12.72
C VAL A 56 -6.72 -14.33 13.68
N GLY A 57 -7.81 -13.63 13.99
CA GLY A 57 -7.83 -12.60 15.03
C GLY A 57 -7.28 -11.23 14.61
N VAL A 58 -7.03 -11.01 13.32
CA VAL A 58 -6.65 -9.69 12.81
C VAL A 58 -7.88 -8.79 12.61
N PRO A 59 -7.76 -7.46 12.81
CA PRO A 59 -8.87 -6.54 12.58
C PRO A 59 -9.20 -6.45 11.08
N ILE A 60 -10.49 -6.43 10.75
CA ILE A 60 -10.99 -6.27 9.38
C ILE A 60 -12.08 -5.21 9.38
N GLU A 61 -11.98 -4.27 8.45
CA GLU A 61 -13.02 -3.28 8.17
C GLU A 61 -13.83 -3.69 6.93
N LEU A 62 -15.15 -3.46 6.96
CA LEU A 62 -16.07 -3.71 5.86
C LEU A 62 -16.74 -2.40 5.45
N GLY A 63 -16.89 -2.17 4.15
CA GLY A 63 -17.47 -0.94 3.61
C GLY A 63 -16.44 0.16 3.39
N SER A 64 -16.91 1.33 2.94
CA SER A 64 -16.12 2.54 2.66
C SER A 64 -16.82 3.78 3.21
#